data_AF-A0A9E4EHW9-F1
#
_entry.id   AF-A0A9E4EHW9-F1
#
_cell.length_a   1.000
_cell.length_b   1.000
_cell.length_c   1.000
_cell.angle_alpha   90.00
_cell.angle_beta   90.00
_cell.angle_gamma   90.00
#
_symmetry.space_group_name_H-M   'P 1'
#
loop_
_entity.id
_entity.type
_entity.pdbx_description
1 polymer ?
#
loop_
_entity_poly.entity_id
_entity_poly.type
_entity_poly.pdbx_seq_one_letter_code
_entity_poly.pdbx_strand_id
1 'polypeptide(L)'
;RLQAYACEVASTLAGVHGYIFADRSPSCGLAGVKVFDAGGSFQRTGQGVYASAVLADHPDIPAVDAETLADENVLLDFAVAVVARSGEGSLRNGRLRDALREVLHAD
;
A
#
# COMPACT_ATOMS: atom_id res chain seq x y z
N ARG A 1 23.80 -1.85 4.55
CA ARG A 1 23.56 -0.40 4.35
C ARG A 1 22.09 -0.11 4.08
N LEU A 2 21.50 -0.71 3.05
CA LEU A 2 20.09 -0.51 2.73
C LEU A 2 19.13 -1.06 3.81
N GLN A 3 19.41 -2.23 4.39
CA GLN A 3 18.55 -2.79 5.44
C GLN A 3 18.53 -1.92 6.71
N ALA A 4 19.68 -1.37 7.11
CA ALA A 4 19.76 -0.42 8.23
C ALA A 4 18.94 0.85 7.95
N TYR A 5 19.02 1.38 6.72
CA TYR A 5 18.20 2.51 6.30
C TYR A 5 16.70 2.17 6.29
N ALA A 6 16.33 0.95 5.87
CA ALA A 6 14.94 0.50 5.92
C ALA A 6 14.40 0.42 7.35
N CYS A 7 15.18 -0.09 8.30
CA CYS A 7 14.81 -0.10 9.72
C CYS A 7 14.68 1.33 10.29
N GLU A 8 15.58 2.24 9.89
CA GLU A 8 15.47 3.66 10.27
C GLU A 8 14.16 4.26 9.76
N VAL A 9 13.83 4.09 8.47
CA VAL A 9 12.57 4.58 7.92
C VAL A 9 11.37 3.91 8.58
N ALA A 10 11.39 2.59 8.78
CA ALA A 10 10.31 1.85 9.44
C ALA A 10 10.01 2.41 10.83
N SER A 11 11.03 2.82 11.59
CA SER A 11 10.84 3.46 12.90
C SER A 11 10.11 4.82 12.83
N THR A 12 10.21 5.51 11.69
CA THR A 12 9.52 6.81 11.46
C THR A 12 8.06 6.65 11.02
N LEU A 13 7.61 5.43 10.67
CA LEU A 13 6.25 5.19 10.18
C LEU A 13 5.20 5.10 11.29
N ALA A 14 5.55 5.41 12.54
CA ALA A 14 4.59 5.53 13.63
C ALA A 14 3.54 6.60 13.30
N GLY A 15 2.27 6.20 13.20
CA GLY A 15 1.16 7.08 12.80
C GLY A 15 0.93 7.19 11.29
N VAL A 16 1.66 6.44 10.47
CA VAL A 16 1.43 6.36 9.03
C VAL A 16 0.46 5.21 8.71
N HIS A 17 -0.53 5.51 7.86
CA HIS A 17 -1.63 4.58 7.53
C HIS A 17 -1.52 3.96 6.14
N GLY A 18 -0.51 4.32 5.35
CA GLY A 18 -0.24 3.77 4.02
C GLY A 18 1.16 4.11 3.53
N TYR A 19 1.71 3.27 2.66
CA TYR A 19 3.06 3.45 2.14
C TYR A 19 3.12 3.20 0.62
N ILE A 20 3.70 4.13 -0.13
CA ILE A 20 3.89 4.02 -1.58
C ILE A 20 5.38 3.82 -1.86
N PHE A 21 5.74 2.71 -2.51
CA PHE A 21 7.10 2.45 -2.93
C PHE A 21 7.38 3.12 -4.28
N ALA A 22 8.41 3.96 -4.31
CA ALA A 22 8.81 4.68 -5.53
C ALA A 22 9.43 3.75 -6.59
N ASP A 23 9.18 4.06 -7.87
CA ASP A 23 9.71 3.32 -9.02
C ASP A 23 11.26 3.34 -9.08
N ARG A 24 11.84 2.27 -9.64
CA ARG A 24 13.27 2.14 -10.03
C ARG A 24 14.34 2.20 -8.95
N SER A 25 13.99 2.04 -7.67
CA SER A 25 15.03 1.68 -6.71
C SER A 25 15.41 0.20 -6.91
N PRO A 26 16.69 -0.16 -7.13
CA PRO A 26 17.16 -1.55 -7.30
C PRO A 26 16.91 -2.43 -6.07
N SER A 27 16.28 -1.87 -5.05
CA SER A 27 15.86 -2.52 -3.83
C SER A 27 14.40 -2.32 -3.42
N CYS A 28 13.61 -1.55 -4.18
CA CYS A 28 12.19 -1.28 -3.93
C CYS A 28 11.27 -1.91 -4.97
N GLY A 29 11.77 -2.71 -5.92
CA GLY A 29 10.92 -3.52 -6.77
C GLY A 29 10.04 -4.42 -5.90
N LEU A 30 8.75 -4.09 -5.84
CA LEU A 30 7.76 -4.91 -5.17
C LEU A 30 7.21 -5.94 -6.20
N ALA A 31 7.39 -5.75 -7.51
CA ALA A 31 6.98 -6.71 -8.56
C ALA A 31 7.66 -8.08 -8.33
N GLY A 32 6.94 -9.16 -8.01
CA GLY A 32 5.82 -9.69 -8.77
C GLY A 32 4.40 -9.46 -8.22
N VAL A 33 3.52 -9.12 -9.15
CA VAL A 33 2.05 -9.22 -9.24
C VAL A 33 1.30 -9.65 -7.97
N LYS A 34 0.37 -8.79 -7.51
CA LYS A 34 -0.70 -9.17 -6.57
C LYS A 34 -1.76 -10.01 -7.32
N VAL A 35 -1.80 -11.33 -7.09
CA VAL A 35 -2.97 -12.17 -7.44
C VAL A 35 -3.89 -12.20 -6.24
N PHE A 36 -5.10 -11.69 -6.40
CA PHE A 36 -6.17 -11.77 -5.41
C PHE A 36 -6.91 -13.09 -5.59
N ASP A 37 -7.03 -13.88 -4.54
CA ASP A 37 -7.99 -14.99 -4.54
C ASP A 37 -9.41 -14.50 -4.22
N ALA A 38 -10.39 -15.36 -4.45
CA ALA A 38 -11.80 -15.05 -4.18
C ALA A 38 -12.11 -14.86 -2.66
N GLY A 39 -11.12 -14.98 -1.77
CA GLY A 39 -11.22 -14.82 -0.32
C GLY A 39 -10.47 -13.60 0.26
N GLY A 40 -9.82 -12.79 -0.59
CA GLY A 40 -9.16 -11.54 -0.18
C GLY A 40 -7.70 -11.67 0.26
N SER A 41 -7.04 -12.81 0.04
CA SER A 41 -5.61 -12.98 0.34
C SER A 41 -4.74 -12.77 -0.90
N PHE A 42 -3.54 -12.19 -0.73
CA PHE A 42 -2.55 -12.02 -1.81
C PHE A 42 -1.20 -12.66 -1.44
N GLN A 43 -0.44 -13.10 -2.45
CA GLN A 43 0.94 -13.59 -2.32
C GLN A 43 1.81 -12.89 -3.38
N ARG A 44 3.01 -12.41 -2.99
CA ARG A 44 4.01 -11.82 -3.90
C ARG A 44 5.29 -12.65 -3.88
N THR A 45 5.73 -13.14 -5.04
CA THR A 45 7.05 -13.75 -5.21
C THR A 45 8.08 -12.66 -5.51
N GLY A 46 9.04 -12.48 -4.59
CA GLY A 46 10.22 -11.61 -4.74
C GLY A 46 10.04 -10.18 -4.24
N GLN A 47 10.12 -9.97 -2.93
CA GLN A 47 10.11 -8.64 -2.32
C GLN A 47 11.54 -8.07 -2.26
N GLY A 48 11.75 -6.84 -2.74
CA GLY A 48 13.02 -6.13 -2.55
C GLY A 48 13.41 -5.99 -1.06
N VAL A 49 14.70 -6.04 -0.74
CA VAL A 49 15.23 -6.04 0.65
C VAL A 49 14.73 -4.86 1.49
N TYR A 50 14.49 -3.70 0.86
CA TYR A 50 13.93 -2.54 1.55
C TYR A 50 12.46 -2.75 1.92
N ALA A 51 11.64 -3.16 0.95
CA ALA A 51 10.23 -3.43 1.19
C ALA A 51 10.04 -4.53 2.24
N SER A 52 10.90 -5.56 2.22
CA SER A 52 10.86 -6.64 3.20
C SER A 52 11.11 -6.15 4.62
N ALA A 53 12.10 -5.28 4.83
CA ALA A 53 12.35 -4.70 6.14
C ALA A 53 11.21 -3.78 6.61
N VAL A 54 10.65 -2.95 5.72
CA VAL A 54 9.51 -2.07 6.08
C VAL A 54 8.26 -2.89 6.43
N LEU A 55 7.93 -3.91 5.64
CA LEU A 55 6.76 -4.76 5.91
C LEU A 55 6.98 -5.76 7.07
N ALA A 56 8.24 -6.06 7.44
CA ALA A 56 8.50 -6.84 8.64
C ALA A 56 8.12 -6.07 9.92
N ASP A 57 8.39 -4.76 9.95
CA ASP A 57 8.06 -3.90 11.08
C ASP A 57 6.60 -3.40 11.05
N HIS A 58 5.99 -3.32 9.85
CA HIS A 58 4.61 -2.88 9.64
C HIS A 58 3.83 -3.85 8.74
N PRO A 59 3.52 -5.08 9.20
CA PRO A 59 2.94 -6.12 8.34
C PRO A 59 1.56 -5.78 7.79
N ASP A 60 0.77 -5.01 8.53
CA ASP A 60 -0.60 -4.67 8.15
C ASP A 60 -0.73 -3.31 7.45
N ILE A 61 0.37 -2.65 7.10
CA ILE A 61 0.31 -1.34 6.43
C ILE A 61 -0.11 -1.53 4.97
N PRO A 62 -1.18 -0.85 4.49
CA PRO A 62 -1.47 -0.76 3.07
C PRO A 62 -0.25 -0.28 2.32
N ALA A 63 0.19 -1.08 1.35
CA ALA A 63 1.39 -0.83 0.57
C ALA A 63 1.16 -1.07 -0.92
N VAL A 64 1.68 -0.16 -1.75
CA VAL A 64 1.48 -0.17 -3.21
C VAL A 64 2.72 0.35 -3.95
N ASP A 65 2.89 -0.08 -5.19
CA ASP A 65 3.91 0.46 -6.09
C ASP A 65 3.39 1.71 -6.78
N ALA A 66 4.22 2.76 -6.85
CA ALA A 66 3.87 4.00 -7.53
C ALA A 66 3.45 3.78 -8.99
N GLU A 67 4.09 2.84 -9.70
CA GLU A 67 3.76 2.50 -11.09
C GLU A 67 2.34 1.95 -11.25
N THR A 68 1.82 1.26 -10.23
CA THR A 68 0.49 0.63 -10.28
C THR A 68 -0.64 1.61 -9.98
N LEU A 69 -0.34 2.78 -9.41
CA LEU A 69 -1.35 3.80 -9.08
C LEU A 69 -1.92 4.51 -10.32
N ALA A 70 -1.35 4.27 -11.50
CA ALA A 70 -1.96 4.69 -12.77
C ALA A 70 -3.28 3.96 -13.08
N ASP A 71 -3.50 2.78 -12.48
CA ASP A 71 -4.80 2.10 -12.50
C ASP A 71 -5.69 2.68 -11.39
N GLU A 72 -6.80 3.31 -11.78
CA GLU A 72 -7.78 3.90 -10.86
C GLU A 72 -8.30 2.88 -9.84
N ASN A 73 -8.46 1.61 -10.21
CA ASN A 73 -8.93 0.60 -9.27
C ASN A 73 -7.90 0.33 -8.17
N VAL A 74 -6.62 0.28 -8.53
CA VAL A 74 -5.52 0.10 -7.58
C VAL A 74 -5.41 1.31 -6.65
N LEU A 75 -5.56 2.52 -7.21
CA LEU A 75 -5.61 3.75 -6.43
C LEU A 75 -6.76 3.73 -5.41
N LEU A 76 -7.97 3.40 -5.86
CA LEU A 76 -9.15 3.32 -5.01
C LEU A 76 -9.03 2.24 -3.93
N ASP A 77 -8.54 1.06 -4.27
CA ASP A 77 -8.35 -0.03 -3.31
C ASP A 77 -7.30 0.34 -2.25
N PHE A 78 -6.20 0.98 -2.66
CA PHE A 78 -5.20 1.50 -1.74
C PHE A 78 -5.78 2.56 -0.82
N ALA A 79 -6.50 3.55 -1.36
CA ALA A 79 -7.11 4.63 -0.59
C ALA A 79 -8.13 4.10 0.45
N VAL A 80 -9.00 3.15 0.05
CA VAL A 80 -9.93 2.49 0.96
C VAL A 80 -9.19 1.80 2.11
N ALA A 81 -8.11 1.07 1.80
CA ALA A 81 -7.32 0.37 2.80
C ALA A 81 -6.62 1.32 3.79
N VAL A 82 -6.12 2.47 3.31
CA VAL A 82 -5.50 3.51 4.15
C VAL A 82 -6.52 4.12 5.12
N VAL A 83 -7.70 4.50 4.63
CA VAL A 83 -8.77 5.07 5.46
C VAL A 83 -9.26 4.05 6.48
N ALA A 84 -9.43 2.78 6.08
CA ALA A 84 -9.81 1.71 7.00
C ALA A 84 -8.80 1.55 8.15
N ARG A 85 -7.50 1.59 7.84
CA ARG A 85 -6.42 1.49 8.85
C ARG A 85 -6.33 2.72 9.76
N SER A 86 -6.69 3.91 9.28
CA SER A 86 -6.68 5.14 10.09
C SER A 86 -7.69 5.15 11.24
N GLY A 87 -8.67 4.23 11.24
CA GLY A 87 -9.78 4.21 12.19
C GLY A 87 -10.92 5.17 11.85
N GLU A 88 -10.74 6.05 10.85
CA GLU A 88 -11.78 6.96 10.35
C GLU A 88 -12.79 6.24 9.43
N GLY A 89 -12.48 5.00 9.02
CA GLY A 89 -13.26 4.14 8.14
C GLY A 89 -14.49 3.46 8.76
N SER A 90 -15.23 4.11 9.67
CA SER A 90 -16.52 3.57 10.15
C SER A 90 -17.63 3.58 9.07
N LEU A 91 -17.32 4.06 7.87
CA LEU A 91 -18.19 3.96 6.70
C LEU A 91 -18.08 2.54 6.11
N ARG A 92 -19.22 1.88 5.89
CA ARG A 92 -19.27 0.57 5.21
C ARG A 92 -18.43 0.63 3.93
N ASN A 93 -17.39 -0.20 3.79
CA ASN A 93 -16.37 -0.16 2.73
C ASN A 93 -16.90 0.12 1.30
N GLY A 94 -18.11 -0.35 0.97
CA GLY A 94 -18.76 -0.05 -0.32
C GLY A 94 -19.05 1.44 -0.54
N ARG A 95 -19.55 2.17 0.46
CA ARG A 95 -19.86 3.61 0.34
C ARG A 95 -18.61 4.49 0.22
N LEU A 96 -17.51 4.08 0.85
CA LEU A 96 -16.26 4.81 0.79
C LEU A 96 -15.65 4.76 -0.60
N ARG A 97 -15.66 3.58 -1.24
CA ARG A 97 -15.11 3.41 -2.59
C ARG A 97 -15.85 4.26 -3.62
N ASP A 98 -17.18 4.36 -3.51
CA ASP A 98 -17.98 5.19 -4.41
C ASP A 98 -17.76 6.69 -4.17
N ALA A 99 -17.73 7.13 -2.90
CA ALA A 99 -17.42 8.52 -2.55
C ALA A 99 -16.02 8.95 -3.01
N LEU A 100 -15.01 8.09 -2.87
CA LEU A 100 -13.65 8.36 -3.35
C LEU A 100 -13.61 8.48 -4.88
N ARG A 101 -14.37 7.64 -5.59
CA ARG A 101 -14.49 7.74 -7.04
C ARG A 101 -15.12 9.07 -7.46
N GLU A 102 -16.20 9.50 -6.79
CA GLU A 102 -16.81 10.81 -7.05
C GLU A 102 -15.82 11.96 -6.85
N VAL A 103 -15.00 11.92 -5.79
CA VAL A 103 -13.96 12.93 -5.53
C VAL A 103 -12.86 12.93 -6.59
N LEU A 104 -12.42 11.75 -7.06
CA LEU A 104 -11.39 11.65 -8.09
C LEU A 104 -11.83 12.21 -9.45
N HIS A 105 -13.13 12.18 -9.73
CA HIS A 105 -13.72 12.70 -10.96
C HIS A 105 -14.40 14.06 -10.78
N ALA A 106 -14.26 14.70 -9.61
CA ALA A 106 -14.76 16.04 -9.37
C ALA A 106 -13.79 17.07 -9.97
N ASP A 107 -14.31 17.97 -10.81
CA ASP A 107 -13.57 19.07 -11.45
C ASP A 107 -13.08 20.14 -10.44
#